data_AF-A0A8T3TKY6-F1
#
_entry.id   AF-A0A8T3TKY6-F1
#
_cell.length_a   1.000
_cell.length_b   1.000
_cell.length_c   1.000
_cell.angle_alpha   90.00
_cell.angle_beta   90.00
_cell.angle_gamma   90.00
#
_symmetry.space_group_name_H-M   'P 1'
#
loop_
_entity.id
_entity.type
_entity.pdbx_description
1 polymer ?
#
loop_
_entity_poly.entity_id
_entity_poly.type
_entity_poly.pdbx_seq_one_letter_code
_entity_poly.pdbx_strand_id
1 'polypeptide(L)'
;MRPAVDPHLPFRRLLAERLDGVLTHEDTARLRAHLATCPRCRMAERAYLRDRQLLRRLTPRPPPRDLWVKTAAALDREIARWARHAGQPPHGARTQRGRRARRSESPVLMLSALASFVLGVA
;
A
#
# COMPACT_ATOMS: atom_id res chain seq x y z
N MET A 1 0.36 36.32 8.83
CA MET A 1 -1.10 36.32 8.66
C MET A 1 -1.55 34.89 8.36
N ARG A 2 -2.18 34.19 9.31
CA ARG A 2 -2.59 32.79 9.13
C ARG A 2 -3.92 32.76 8.35
N PRO A 3 -4.08 31.95 7.30
CA PRO A 3 -5.33 31.93 6.55
C PRO A 3 -6.48 31.51 7.48
N ALA A 4 -7.61 32.19 7.37
CA ALA A 4 -8.82 31.81 8.09
C ALA A 4 -9.23 30.39 7.67
N VAL A 5 -9.48 29.54 8.65
CA VAL A 5 -9.94 28.16 8.40
C VAL A 5 -11.37 28.23 7.83
N ASP A 6 -11.61 27.60 6.68
CA ASP A 6 -12.95 27.53 6.07
C ASP A 6 -13.89 26.71 6.98
N PRO A 7 -14.94 27.32 7.58
CA PRO A 7 -15.86 26.63 8.46
C PRO A 7 -16.68 25.54 7.76
N HIS A 8 -16.76 25.55 6.42
CA HIS A 8 -17.49 24.54 5.66
C HIS A 8 -16.66 23.31 5.31
N LEU A 9 -15.33 23.34 5.52
CA LEU A 9 -14.43 22.26 5.13
C LEU A 9 -14.82 20.90 5.76
N PRO A 10 -15.15 20.81 7.06
CA PRO A 10 -15.56 19.53 7.66
C PRO A 10 -16.82 18.95 7.00
N PHE A 11 -17.80 19.79 6.66
CA PHE A 11 -19.04 19.34 6.02
C PHE A 11 -18.84 18.97 4.55
N ARG A 12 -17.96 19.68 3.84
CA ARG A 12 -17.53 19.30 2.48
C ARG A 12 -16.86 17.94 2.46
N ARG A 13 -16.09 17.61 3.50
CA ARG A 13 -15.49 16.29 3.68
C ARG A 13 -16.54 15.22 3.93
N LEU A 14 -17.49 15.44 4.86
CA LEU A 14 -18.59 14.49 5.09
C LEU A 14 -19.44 14.26 3.83
N LEU A 15 -19.69 15.30 3.04
CA LEU A 15 -20.38 15.17 1.75
C LEU A 15 -19.65 14.23 0.80
N ALA A 16 -18.31 14.32 0.71
CA ALA A 16 -17.50 13.43 -0.12
C ALA A 16 -17.48 12.00 0.43
N GLU A 17 -17.25 11.83 1.74
CA GLU A 17 -17.24 10.52 2.40
C GLU A 17 -18.56 9.75 2.20
N ARG A 18 -19.70 10.45 2.23
CA ARG A 18 -21.03 9.85 1.94
C ARG A 18 -21.18 9.36 0.49
N LEU A 19 -20.38 9.86 -0.46
CA LEU A 19 -20.41 9.36 -1.83
C LEU A 19 -19.67 8.02 -1.96
N ASP A 20 -18.60 7.87 -1.20
CA ASP A 20 -17.71 6.71 -1.21
C ASP A 20 -18.24 5.56 -0.33
N GLY A 21 -19.08 5.86 0.66
CA GLY A 21 -19.64 4.87 1.55
C GLY A 21 -20.74 5.39 2.47
N VAL A 22 -21.01 4.65 3.53
CA VAL A 22 -22.00 4.99 4.55
C VAL A 22 -21.32 5.78 5.66
N LEU A 23 -21.87 6.95 5.98
CA LEU A 23 -21.42 7.73 7.14
C LEU A 23 -21.90 7.09 8.44
N THR A 24 -21.20 7.37 9.54
CA THR A 24 -21.69 7.05 10.88
C THR A 24 -23.03 7.75 11.15
N HIS A 25 -23.80 7.24 12.11
CA HIS A 25 -25.06 7.87 12.49
C HIS A 25 -24.85 9.31 13.01
N GLU A 26 -23.80 9.53 13.80
CA GLU A 26 -23.42 10.84 14.33
C GLU A 26 -23.05 11.82 13.21
N ASP A 27 -22.17 11.42 12.28
CA ASP A 27 -21.77 12.27 11.17
C ASP A 27 -22.95 12.58 10.24
N THR A 28 -23.85 11.60 10.04
CA THR A 28 -25.08 11.80 9.28
C THR A 28 -25.97 12.85 9.93
N ALA A 29 -26.19 12.76 11.24
CA ALA A 29 -26.99 13.72 11.99
C ALA A 29 -26.37 15.13 11.94
N ARG A 30 -25.05 15.23 12.16
CA ARG A 30 -24.29 16.48 12.10
C ARG A 30 -24.35 17.13 10.72
N LEU A 31 -24.15 16.35 9.65
CA LEU A 31 -24.24 16.83 8.28
C LEU A 31 -25.67 17.30 7.95
N ARG A 32 -26.69 16.52 8.33
CA ARG A 32 -28.11 16.87 8.10
C ARG A 32 -28.47 18.18 8.78
N ALA A 33 -28.05 18.37 10.03
CA ALA A 33 -28.28 19.61 10.77
C ALA A 33 -27.66 20.82 10.05
N HIS A 34 -26.44 20.70 9.52
CA HIS A 34 -25.81 21.78 8.77
C HIS A 34 -26.49 22.03 7.41
N LEU A 35 -26.88 20.99 6.69
CA LEU A 35 -27.57 21.11 5.41
C LEU A 35 -28.96 21.73 5.55
N ALA A 36 -29.61 21.63 6.71
CA ALA A 36 -30.88 22.32 6.96
C ALA A 36 -30.71 23.85 6.88
N THR A 37 -29.57 24.39 7.33
CA THR A 37 -29.36 25.85 7.47
C THR A 37 -28.46 26.45 6.40
N CYS A 38 -27.54 25.67 5.81
CA CYS A 38 -26.50 26.20 4.93
C CYS A 38 -26.79 25.98 3.42
N PRO A 39 -27.17 27.02 2.65
CA PRO A 39 -27.41 26.91 1.21
C PRO A 39 -26.13 26.60 0.42
N ARG A 40 -24.97 27.07 0.87
CA ARG A 40 -23.67 26.82 0.22
C ARG A 40 -23.32 25.34 0.21
N CYS A 41 -23.52 24.65 1.33
CA CYS A 41 -23.27 23.22 1.42
C CYS A 41 -24.32 22.39 0.68
N ARG A 42 -25.59 22.83 0.63
CA ARG A 42 -26.62 22.22 -0.25
C ARG A 42 -26.29 22.36 -1.73
N MET A 43 -25.65 23.45 -2.14
CA MET A 43 -25.18 23.62 -3.51
C MET A 43 -24.02 22.69 -3.83
N ALA A 44 -23.06 22.55 -2.90
CA ALA A 44 -21.96 21.61 -3.04
C ALA A 44 -22.45 20.15 -3.12
N GLU A 45 -23.42 19.77 -2.27
CA GLU A 45 -24.06 18.44 -2.32
C GLU A 45 -24.64 18.14 -3.71
N ARG A 46 -25.40 19.08 -4.28
CA ARG A 46 -25.98 18.95 -5.63
C ARG A 46 -24.91 18.85 -6.71
N ALA A 47 -23.80 19.59 -6.58
CA ALA A 47 -22.67 19.52 -7.51
C ALA A 47 -22.01 18.13 -7.46
N TYR A 48 -21.70 17.64 -6.26
CA TYR A 48 -21.09 16.32 -6.06
C TYR A 48 -21.95 15.18 -6.61
N LEU A 49 -23.26 15.22 -6.39
CA LEU A 49 -24.19 14.22 -6.94
C LEU A 49 -24.24 14.27 -8.47
N ARG A 50 -24.21 15.46 -9.06
CA ARG A 50 -24.14 15.65 -10.52
C ARG A 50 -22.84 15.07 -11.08
N ASP A 51 -21.71 15.40 -10.48
CA ASP A 51 -20.40 14.92 -10.91
C ASP A 51 -20.31 13.40 -10.81
N ARG A 52 -20.80 12.82 -9.70
CA ARG A 52 -20.90 11.35 -9.55
C ARG A 52 -21.74 10.72 -10.66
N GLN A 53 -22.86 11.33 -11.03
CA GLN A 53 -23.69 10.84 -12.12
C GLN A 53 -22.98 10.92 -13.47
N LEU A 54 -22.25 12.01 -13.74
CA LEU A 54 -21.46 12.16 -14.96
C LEU A 54 -20.33 11.13 -15.03
N LEU A 55 -19.57 10.96 -13.95
CA LEU A 55 -18.47 9.98 -13.88
C LEU A 55 -18.96 8.55 -14.07
N ARG A 56 -20.14 8.20 -13.51
CA ARG A 56 -20.73 6.86 -13.71
C ARG A 56 -21.19 6.56 -15.14
N ARG A 57 -21.33 7.59 -15.99
CA ARG A 57 -21.65 7.41 -17.42
C ARG A 57 -20.41 7.15 -18.26
N LEU A 58 -19.21 7.33 -17.72
CA LEU A 58 -17.98 7.04 -18.44
C LEU A 58 -17.88 5.52 -18.69
N THR A 59 -17.55 5.15 -19.92
CA THR A 59 -17.34 3.75 -20.27
C THR A 59 -16.09 3.23 -19.57
N PRO A 60 -16.18 2.16 -18.76
CA PRO A 60 -15.00 1.57 -18.15
C PRO A 60 -14.12 0.97 -19.26
N ARG A 61 -12.86 1.37 -19.30
CA ARG A 61 -11.88 0.78 -20.22
C ARG A 61 -11.26 -0.44 -19.54
N PRO A 62 -11.25 -1.63 -20.18
CA PRO A 62 -10.60 -2.79 -19.60
C PRO A 62 -9.09 -2.50 -19.41
N PRO A 63 -8.48 -2.96 -18.31
CA PRO A 63 -7.05 -2.84 -18.13
C PRO A 63 -6.30 -3.61 -19.24
N PRO A 64 -5.09 -3.18 -19.64
CA PRO A 64 -4.24 -3.96 -20.54
C PRO A 64 -4.01 -5.37 -20.01
N ARG A 65 -4.01 -6.38 -20.90
CA ARG A 65 -3.86 -7.80 -20.51
C ARG A 65 -2.55 -8.09 -19.76
N ASP A 66 -1.50 -7.32 -20.02
CA ASP A 66 -0.17 -7.48 -19.43
C ASP A 66 0.08 -6.57 -18.22
N LEU A 67 -0.93 -5.82 -17.76
CA LEU A 67 -0.81 -4.91 -16.63
C LEU A 67 -0.31 -5.64 -15.38
N TRP A 68 -0.87 -6.80 -15.08
CA TRP A 68 -0.50 -7.57 -13.88
C TRP A 68 0.94 -8.09 -13.97
N VAL A 69 1.35 -8.63 -15.12
CA VAL A 69 2.71 -9.11 -15.35
C VAL A 69 3.73 -7.98 -15.17
N LYS A 70 3.46 -6.82 -15.77
CA LYS A 70 4.31 -5.63 -15.64
C LYS A 70 4.40 -5.13 -14.20
N THR A 71 3.28 -5.15 -13.48
CA THR A 71 3.20 -4.71 -12.09
C THR A 71 3.94 -5.66 -11.16
N ALA A 72 3.72 -6.96 -11.29
CA ALA A 72 4.43 -8.00 -10.52
C ALA A 72 5.94 -7.89 -10.73
N ALA A 73 6.41 -7.84 -11.99
CA ALA A 73 7.83 -7.70 -12.28
C ALA A 73 8.43 -6.38 -11.77
N ALA A 74 7.64 -5.30 -11.68
CA ALA A 74 8.09 -4.05 -11.07
C ALA A 74 8.24 -4.17 -9.54
N LEU A 75 7.27 -4.82 -8.88
CA LEU A 75 7.29 -5.08 -7.44
C LEU A 75 8.44 -6.01 -7.05
N ASP A 76 8.64 -7.11 -7.78
CA ASP A 76 9.75 -8.06 -7.54
C ASP A 76 11.11 -7.37 -7.62
N ARG A 77 11.28 -6.46 -8.59
CA ARG A 77 12.50 -5.67 -8.72
C ARG A 77 12.72 -4.74 -7.53
N GLU A 78 11.67 -4.14 -6.98
CA GLU A 78 11.76 -3.29 -5.78
C GLU A 78 12.11 -4.09 -4.54
N ILE A 79 11.44 -5.23 -4.33
CA ILE A 79 11.73 -6.15 -3.23
C ILE A 79 13.20 -6.62 -3.32
N ALA A 80 13.65 -7.01 -4.51
CA ALA A 80 15.04 -7.40 -4.73
C ALA A 80 16.04 -6.24 -4.50
N ARG A 81 15.67 -4.99 -4.83
CA ARG A 81 16.49 -3.80 -4.50
C ARG A 81 16.63 -3.65 -2.99
N TRP A 82 15.53 -3.69 -2.25
CA TRP A 82 15.56 -3.57 -0.79
C TRP A 82 16.36 -4.68 -0.14
N ALA A 83 16.22 -5.93 -0.59
CA ALA A 83 17.01 -7.05 -0.09
C ALA A 83 18.52 -6.84 -0.28
N ARG A 84 18.95 -6.30 -1.43
CA ARG A 84 20.36 -5.96 -1.67
C ARG A 84 20.86 -4.87 -0.73
N HIS A 85 20.08 -3.81 -0.53
CA HIS A 85 20.45 -2.72 0.38
C HIS A 85 20.47 -3.14 1.85
N ALA A 86 19.55 -4.01 2.27
CA ALA A 86 19.50 -4.55 3.64
C ALA A 86 20.68 -5.51 3.92
N GLY A 87 21.15 -6.24 2.90
CA GLY A 87 22.33 -7.11 2.99
C GLY A 87 23.66 -6.40 2.74
N GLN A 88 23.65 -5.11 2.39
CA GLN A 88 24.87 -4.34 2.15
C GLN A 88 25.44 -3.91 3.51
N PRO A 89 26.59 -4.46 3.96
CA PRO A 89 27.25 -3.91 5.13
C PRO A 89 27.60 -2.44 4.85
N PRO A 90 27.57 -1.55 5.87
CA PRO A 90 27.90 -0.14 5.66
C PRO A 90 29.24 -0.03 4.93
N HIS A 91 29.29 0.80 3.89
CA HIS A 91 30.51 1.06 3.10
C HIS A 91 31.65 1.46 4.05
N GLY A 92 32.48 0.48 4.42
CA GLY A 92 33.47 0.61 5.50
C GLY A 92 33.80 -0.71 6.21
N ALA A 93 32.92 -1.72 6.17
CA ALA A 93 33.16 -3.02 6.81
C ALA A 93 34.08 -3.98 6.00
N ARG A 94 35.01 -3.44 5.19
CA ARG A 94 36.09 -4.24 4.60
C ARG A 94 37.18 -4.43 5.65
N THR A 95 36.86 -5.10 6.75
CA THR A 95 37.88 -5.51 7.71
C THR A 95 38.67 -6.65 7.10
N GLN A 96 39.99 -6.48 7.15
CA GLN A 96 41.03 -7.33 6.60
C GLN A 96 40.97 -8.76 7.20
N ARG A 97 40.02 -9.60 6.78
CA ARG A 97 40.06 -11.03 7.08
C ARG A 97 40.55 -11.81 5.87
N GLY A 98 41.78 -11.49 5.47
CA GLY A 98 42.45 -12.11 4.34
C GLY A 98 43.94 -11.83 4.39
N ARG A 99 44.64 -12.54 5.28
CA ARG A 99 46.07 -12.94 5.19
C ARG A 99 46.55 -13.47 6.55
N ARG A 100 46.14 -14.68 6.94
CA ARG A 100 46.98 -15.53 7.80
C ARG A 100 46.75 -16.99 7.44
N ALA A 101 47.71 -17.49 6.64
CA ALA A 101 48.28 -18.84 6.58
C ALA A 101 47.29 -20.03 6.54
N ARG A 102 47.11 -20.75 5.42
CA ARG A 102 48.01 -21.78 4.86
C ARG A 102 48.66 -22.69 5.93
N ARG A 103 48.03 -23.85 6.17
CA ARG A 103 48.53 -25.19 6.62
C ARG A 103 47.26 -25.96 7.04
N SER A 104 46.97 -27.20 6.69
CA SER A 104 47.67 -28.30 6.01
C SER A 104 46.59 -29.36 5.70
N GLU A 105 46.69 -30.02 4.53
CA GLU A 105 46.48 -31.46 4.22
C GLU A 105 45.65 -32.32 5.20
N SER A 106 44.79 -33.29 4.85
CA SER A 106 44.24 -33.89 3.62
C SER A 106 43.16 -34.94 4.09
N PRO A 107 42.44 -35.67 3.20
CA PRO A 107 41.04 -36.11 3.40
C PRO A 107 40.87 -37.54 3.94
N VAL A 108 39.75 -37.82 4.65
CA VAL A 108 39.19 -39.18 4.75
C VAL A 108 37.65 -39.10 4.70
N LEU A 109 37.11 -39.90 3.79
CA LEU A 109 35.70 -40.20 3.53
C LEU A 109 34.97 -40.69 4.80
N MET A 110 33.65 -40.47 4.89
CA MET A 110 32.67 -41.57 4.85
C MET A 110 31.24 -41.16 5.29
N LEU A 111 30.29 -41.75 4.54
CA LEU A 111 28.99 -42.30 4.96
C LEU A 111 27.83 -41.35 5.34
N SER A 112 27.02 -41.10 4.31
CA SER A 112 25.58 -41.38 4.25
C SER A 112 24.82 -41.75 5.53
N ALA A 113 23.70 -41.06 5.76
CA ALA A 113 22.46 -41.70 6.19
C ALA A 113 21.24 -40.93 5.67
N LEU A 114 20.55 -41.55 4.72
CA LEU A 114 19.15 -41.33 4.39
C LEU A 114 18.31 -41.79 5.60
N ALA A 115 17.37 -40.97 6.06
CA ALA A 115 16.26 -41.44 6.89
C ALA A 115 14.99 -40.66 6.56
N SER A 116 13.94 -41.45 6.37
CA SER A 116 12.75 -41.19 5.59
C SER A 116 11.65 -40.41 6.30
N PHE A 117 10.82 -39.79 5.45
CA PHE A 117 9.37 -39.59 5.58
C PHE A 117 8.65 -40.47 6.62
N VAL A 118 7.90 -39.85 7.53
CA VAL A 118 6.63 -40.39 8.05
C VAL A 118 5.63 -39.23 8.21
N LEU A 119 4.46 -39.41 7.60
CA LEU A 119 3.27 -38.55 7.64
C LEU A 119 2.64 -38.50 9.04
N GLY A 120 2.02 -37.37 9.37
CA GLY A 120 1.12 -37.25 10.52
C GLY A 120 0.09 -36.13 10.30
N VAL A 121 -0.98 -36.48 9.56
CA VAL A 121 -2.24 -35.72 9.48
C VAL A 121 -3.20 -36.34 10.49
N ALA A 122 -3.74 -35.52 11.40
CA ALA A 122 -5.12 -35.57 11.90
C ALA A 122 -5.40 -34.28 12.68
#